data_AF-A0A846DB99-F1
#
_entry.id   AF-A0A846DB99-F1
#
_cell.length_a   1.000
_cell.length_b   1.000
_cell.length_c   1.000
_cell.angle_alpha   90.00
_cell.angle_beta   90.00
_cell.angle_gamma   90.00
#
_symmetry.space_group_name_H-M   'P 1'
#
loop_
_entity.id
_entity.type
_entity.pdbx_description
1 polymer ?
#
loop_
_entity_poly.entity_id
_entity_poly.type
_entity_poly.pdbx_seq_one_letter_code
_entity_poly.pdbx_strand_id
1 'polypeptide(L)' 'MRHLCQALRLLPLLRSFPIDDYLIFYRPLDNGIEILRVISGYRDLEKLFGDEEF' A
#
# COMPACT_ATOMS: atom_id res chain seq x y z
N MET A 1 -8.00 4.10 -7.33
CA MET A 1 -6.61 4.65 -7.38
C MET A 1 -6.48 6.15 -7.04
N ARG A 2 -7.52 6.98 -7.18
CA ARG A 2 -7.40 8.45 -7.01
C ARG A 2 -7.22 8.93 -5.56
N HIS A 3 -7.79 8.23 -4.58
CA HIS A 3 -7.80 8.65 -3.18
C HIS A 3 -6.57 8.20 -2.37
N LEU A 4 -5.96 7.05 -2.70
CA LEU A 4 -4.68 6.62 -2.11
C LEU A 4 -3.47 7.47 -2.59
N CYS A 5 -3.58 8.10 -3.76
CA CYS A 5 -2.50 8.91 -4.35
C CYS A 5 -2.20 10.21 -3.59
N GLN A 6 -3.13 10.76 -2.79
CA GLN A 6 -2.88 11.99 -2.06
C GLN A 6 -1.93 11.79 -0.86
N ALA A 7 -2.04 10.67 -0.14
CA ALA A 7 -1.15 10.36 0.98
C ALA A 7 0.24 9.89 0.52
N LEU A 8 0.32 9.16 -0.59
CA LEU A 8 1.58 8.65 -1.14
C LEU A 8 2.53 9.77 -1.61
N ARG A 9 1.98 10.91 -2.05
CA ARG A 9 2.73 12.05 -2.58
C ARG A 9 3.65 12.74 -1.55
N LEU A 10 3.43 12.49 -0.26
CA LEU A 10 4.22 13.10 0.83
C LEU A 10 5.33 12.20 1.39
N LEU A 11 5.46 10.95 0.90
CA LEU A 11 6.49 10.02 1.34
C LEU A 11 7.41 9.65 0.16
N PRO A 12 8.45 10.46 -0.13
CA PRO A 12 9.32 10.30 -1.31
C PRO A 12 10.10 8.98 -1.36
N LEU A 13 9.96 8.10 -0.36
CA LEU A 13 10.64 6.82 -0.25
C LEU A 13 9.69 5.64 -0.08
N LEU A 14 8.37 5.85 -0.19
CA LEU A 14 7.41 4.77 -0.07
C LEU A 14 7.49 3.84 -1.28
N ARG A 15 7.76 2.57 -1.02
CA ARG A 15 7.82 1.47 -1.98
C ARG A 15 6.74 0.45 -1.67
N SER A 16 6.35 -0.31 -2.68
CA SER A 16 5.48 -1.47 -2.51
C SER A 16 6.13 -2.74 -3.06
N PHE A 17 5.82 -3.88 -2.44
CA PHE A 17 6.26 -5.20 -2.89
C PHE A 17 5.10 -6.20 -2.77
N PRO A 18 4.58 -6.74 -3.88
CA PRO A 18 3.58 -7.79 -3.83
C PRO A 18 4.24 -9.15 -3.52
N ILE A 19 3.61 -9.92 -2.63
CA ILE A 19 3.98 -11.31 -2.33
C ILE A 19 2.71 -12.13 -2.12
N ASP A 20 2.50 -13.16 -2.94
CA ASP A 20 1.26 -13.93 -2.99
C ASP A 20 0.02 -13.00 -2.98
N ASP A 21 -0.91 -13.21 -2.05
CA ASP A 21 -2.09 -12.39 -1.84
C ASP A 21 -1.84 -11.24 -0.85
N TYR A 22 -0.63 -10.68 -0.79
CA TYR A 22 -0.30 -9.55 0.06
C TYR A 22 0.42 -8.44 -0.69
N LEU A 23 0.15 -7.21 -0.30
CA LEU A 23 0.88 -6.03 -0.74
C LEU A 23 1.54 -5.36 0.47
N ILE A 24 2.88 -5.35 0.47
CA ILE A 24 3.69 -4.76 1.53
C ILE A 24 4.07 -3.34 1.12
N PHE A 25 3.80 -2.36 1.98
CA PHE A 25 4.30 -0.99 1.85
C PHE A 25 5.44 -0.75 2.84
N TYR A 26 6.58 -0.27 2.34
CA TYR A 26 7.79 -0.08 3.14
C TYR A 26 8.58 1.15 2.67
N ARG A 27 9.54 1.59 3.47
CA ARG A 27 10.58 2.54 3.03
C ARG A 27 11.98 2.04 3.39
N PRO A 28 13.00 2.29 2.57
CA PRO A 28 14.38 2.06 2.95
C PRO A 28 14.82 3.03 4.05
N LEU A 29 15.67 2.54 4.93
CA LEU A 29 16.44 3.27 5.93
C LEU A 29 17.93 2.99 5.69
N ASP A 30 18.83 3.78 6.28
CA ASP A 30 20.27 3.61 6.08
C ASP A 30 20.78 2.20 6.40
N ASN A 31 20.17 1.52 7.38
CA ASN A 31 20.55 0.18 7.82
C ASN A 31 19.39 -0.84 7.76
N GLY A 32 18.40 -0.63 6.88
CA GLY A 32 17.31 -1.60 6.75
C GLY A 32 16.08 -1.09 6.03
N ILE A 33 14.92 -1.64 6.39
CA ILE A 33 13.62 -1.21 5.90
C ILE A 33 12.65 -1.03 7.07
N GLU A 34 11.75 -0.07 6.95
CA GLU A 34 10.59 0.05 7.84
C GLU A 34 9.34 -0.42 7.08
N ILE A 35 8.63 -1.40 7.63
CA ILE A 35 7.34 -1.85 7.11
C ILE A 35 6.25 -0.93 7.66
N LEU A 36 5.58 -0.21 6.77
CA LEU A 36 4.53 0.74 7.13
C LEU A 36 3.15 0.08 7.18
N ARG A 37 2.88 -0.84 6.24
CA ARG A 37 1.62 -1.58 6.18
C ARG A 37 1.76 -2.87 5.40
N VAL A 38 1.03 -3.89 5.83
CA VAL A 38 0.78 -5.10 5.05
C VAL A 38 -0.72 -5.15 4.75
N ILE A 39 -1.07 -5.28 3.48
CA ILE A 39 -2.46 -5.33 3.01
C ILE A 39 -2.73 -6.74 2.50
N SER A 40 -3.83 -7.36 2.96
CA SER A 40 -4.26 -8.65 2.40
C SER A 40 -5.09 -8.41 1.13
N GLY A 41 -4.67 -9.02 0.04
CA GLY A 41 -5.32 -9.02 -1.26
C GLY A 41 -6.78 -9.44 -1.21
N TYR A 42 -7.09 -10.49 -0.42
CA TYR A 42 -8.44 -11.06 -0.35
C TYR A 42 -9.47 -10.16 0.37
N ARG A 43 -9.06 -9.40 1.40
CA ARG A 43 -9.99 -8.65 2.25
C ARG A 43 -9.93 -7.15 2.06
N ASP A 44 -8.75 -6.63 1.75
CA ASP A 44 -8.51 -5.20 1.77
C ASP A 44 -8.52 -4.61 0.35
N LEU A 45 -8.18 -5.36 -0.70
CA LEU A 45 -8.34 -4.84 -2.07
C LEU A 45 -9.81 -4.65 -2.41
N GLU A 46 -10.68 -5.61 -2.09
CA GLU A 46 -12.13 -5.44 -2.26
C GLU A 46 -12.66 -4.22 -1.51
N LYS A 47 -12.13 -3.88 -0.33
CA LYS A 47 -12.51 -2.65 0.41
C LYS A 47 -11.86 -1.38 -0.13
N LEU A 48 -10.73 -1.49 -0.82
CA LEU A 48 -10.05 -0.36 -1.47
C LEU A 48 -10.66 -0.01 -2.83
N PHE A 49 -11.38 -0.95 -3.44
CA PHE A 49 -12.07 -0.80 -4.73
C PHE A 49 -13.60 -0.87 -4.63
N GLY A 50 -14.14 -1.37 -3.52
CA GLY A 50 -15.56 -1.53 -3.24
C GLY A 50 -16.15 -0.28 -2.61
N ASP A 51 -16.25 0.77 -3.43
CA ASP A 51 -17.25 1.84 -3.37
C ASP A 51 -17.35 2.47 -4.78
N GLU A 52 -17.36 1.64 -5.82
CA GLU A 52 -17.75 2.03 -7.19
C GLU A 52 -19.07 1.33 -7.57
N GLU A 53 -20.15 1.64 -6.85
CA GLU A 53 -21.57 1.39 -7.19
C GLU A 53 -22.38 2.24 -6.19
N PHE A 54 -23.00 3.40 -6.50
CA PHE A 54 -23.81 3.81 -7.64
C PHE A 54 -23.67 5.32 -7.95
#